data_AF-A0A1Y0KT54-F1
#
_entry.id   AF-A0A1Y0KT54-F1
#
_cell.length_a   1.000
_cell.length_b   1.000
_cell.length_c   1.000
_cell.angle_alpha   90.00
_cell.angle_beta   90.00
_cell.angle_gamma   90.00
#
_symmetry.space_group_name_H-M   'P 1'
#
loop_
_entity.id
_entity.type
_entity.pdbx_description
1 polymer ?
#
loop_
_entity_poly.entity_id
_entity_poly.type
_entity_poly.pdbx_seq_one_letter_code
_entity_poly.pdbx_strand_id
1 'polypeptide(L)'
;MTSDEKFNLQNAGIIVGSIDDAAYAGADIQFRDTLSGSTYTITDANASEFSMWLPAGTYAVSAIGPSKAWLGTYSRPLTFSVSNGAINYIGDVSYGCVQQSPSLAWYGQRYCGIGSVPEQCTTAHPLTSMCVIDNQQQSVSAFKDNFSQFSDTPEMSALMN
;
A
#
# COMPACT_ATOMS: atom_id res chain seq x y z
N MET A 1 -20.01 -4.13 -11.20
CA MET A 1 -20.30 -2.70 -11.36
C MET A 1 -19.19 -2.12 -12.21
N THR A 2 -19.53 -1.55 -13.35
CA THR A 2 -18.60 -0.93 -14.31
C THR A 2 -18.05 0.37 -13.70
N SER A 3 -16.76 0.40 -13.42
CA SER A 3 -16.09 1.48 -12.67
C SER A 3 -15.85 2.71 -13.55
N ASP A 4 -16.89 3.51 -13.78
CA ASP A 4 -16.78 4.81 -14.48
C ASP A 4 -17.27 5.99 -13.64
N GLU A 5 -17.48 5.81 -12.33
CA GLU A 5 -17.22 6.93 -11.41
C GLU A 5 -15.71 7.02 -11.26
N LYS A 6 -15.05 7.66 -12.24
CA LYS A 6 -13.61 7.93 -12.18
C LYS A 6 -13.32 8.68 -10.88
N PHE A 7 -12.57 8.03 -9.99
CA PHE A 7 -12.08 8.65 -8.77
C PHE A 7 -11.44 10.01 -9.07
N ASN A 8 -11.73 10.98 -8.22
CA ASN A 8 -11.21 12.34 -8.30
C ASN A 8 -11.11 12.94 -6.89
N LEU A 9 -10.57 14.16 -6.81
CA LEU A 9 -10.32 14.84 -5.53
C LEU A 9 -11.58 15.08 -4.68
N GLN A 10 -12.79 14.98 -5.23
CA GLN A 10 -14.03 15.17 -4.47
C GLN A 10 -14.49 13.89 -3.77
N ASN A 11 -14.11 12.71 -4.27
CA ASN A 11 -14.63 11.42 -3.78
C ASN A 11 -13.54 10.40 -3.42
N ALA A 12 -12.27 10.74 -3.59
CA ALA A 12 -11.14 9.89 -3.28
C ALA A 12 -9.89 10.71 -2.92
N GLY A 13 -8.92 10.04 -2.30
CA GLY A 13 -7.54 10.49 -2.19
C GLY A 13 -6.63 9.69 -3.10
N ILE A 14 -5.45 10.23 -3.39
CA ILE A 14 -4.39 9.47 -4.06
C ILE A 14 -3.39 9.00 -3.01
N ILE A 15 -3.07 7.71 -3.01
CA ILE A 15 -1.95 7.18 -2.23
C ILE A 15 -0.67 7.26 -3.06
N VAL A 16 0.45 7.52 -2.38
CA VAL A 16 1.79 7.56 -2.97
C VAL A 16 2.75 6.84 -2.03
N GLY A 17 3.65 6.04 -2.58
CA GLY A 17 4.70 5.36 -1.82
C GLY A 17 5.73 4.73 -2.75
N SER A 18 6.69 4.00 -2.18
CA SER A 18 7.71 3.25 -2.92
C SER A 18 7.93 1.88 -2.30
N ILE A 19 8.62 0.99 -3.02
CA ILE A 19 9.10 -0.29 -2.49
C ILE A 19 10.62 -0.31 -2.55
N ASP A 20 11.28 -0.14 -1.41
CA ASP A 20 12.73 -0.16 -1.30
C ASP A 20 13.27 -1.61 -1.24
N ASP A 21 13.01 -2.39 -2.30
CA ASP A 21 13.62 -3.70 -2.53
C ASP A 21 13.46 -4.13 -4.01
N ALA A 22 14.59 -4.27 -4.70
CA ALA A 22 14.64 -4.74 -6.09
C ALA A 22 14.07 -6.15 -6.28
N ALA A 23 14.01 -6.98 -5.23
CA ALA A 23 13.41 -8.31 -5.27
C ALA A 23 11.89 -8.30 -5.51
N TYR A 24 11.25 -7.13 -5.33
CA TYR A 24 9.80 -6.94 -5.48
C TYR A 24 9.45 -5.88 -6.53
N ALA A 25 10.38 -5.56 -7.44
CA ALA A 25 10.05 -4.83 -8.65
C ALA A 25 8.98 -5.59 -9.46
N GLY A 26 7.90 -4.91 -9.82
CA GLY A 26 6.74 -5.51 -10.50
C GLY A 26 5.82 -6.30 -9.56
N ALA A 27 5.85 -6.02 -8.25
CA ALA A 27 4.96 -6.68 -7.29
C ALA A 27 3.51 -6.22 -7.42
N ASP A 28 2.58 -7.14 -7.12
CA ASP A 28 1.21 -6.76 -6.82
C ASP A 28 1.14 -6.28 -5.36
N ILE A 29 0.47 -5.15 -5.11
CA ILE A 29 0.21 -4.62 -3.76
C ILE A 29 -1.30 -4.58 -3.53
N GLN A 30 -1.77 -5.25 -2.48
CA GLN A 30 -3.19 -5.29 -2.12
C GLN A 30 -3.48 -4.43 -0.88
N PHE A 31 -4.34 -3.44 -1.05
CA PHE A 31 -4.88 -2.61 0.01
C PHE A 31 -6.28 -3.08 0.36
N ARG A 32 -6.52 -3.43 1.61
CA ARG A 32 -7.83 -3.83 2.11
C ARG A 32 -8.41 -2.71 2.97
N ASP A 33 -9.57 -2.23 2.59
CA ASP A 33 -10.39 -1.36 3.44
C ASP A 33 -10.78 -2.13 4.72
N THR A 34 -10.42 -1.58 5.87
CA THR A 34 -10.61 -2.21 7.18
C THR A 34 -12.06 -2.24 7.64
N LEU A 35 -12.92 -1.38 7.09
CA LEU A 35 -14.34 -1.31 7.41
C LEU A 35 -15.15 -2.20 6.45
N SER A 36 -14.99 -1.99 5.14
CA SER A 36 -15.80 -2.68 4.13
C SER A 36 -15.25 -4.05 3.74
N GLY A 37 -13.96 -4.32 4.02
CA GLY A 37 -13.26 -5.51 3.56
C GLY A 37 -12.90 -5.50 2.07
N SER A 38 -13.26 -4.44 1.34
CA SER A 38 -12.98 -4.29 -0.09
C SER A 38 -11.48 -4.25 -0.36
N THR A 39 -11.03 -4.93 -1.42
CA THR A 39 -9.62 -4.97 -1.81
C THR A 39 -9.39 -4.18 -3.08
N TYR A 40 -8.35 -3.35 -3.06
CA TYR A 40 -7.83 -2.58 -4.19
C TYR A 40 -6.40 -3.07 -4.47
N THR A 41 -6.04 -3.23 -5.74
CA THR A 41 -4.76 -3.84 -6.12
C THR A 41 -4.03 -3.00 -7.14
N ILE A 42 -2.80 -2.61 -6.80
CA ILE A 42 -1.84 -2.16 -7.80
C ILE A 42 -1.21 -3.41 -8.37
N THR A 43 -1.31 -3.59 -9.68
CA THR A 43 -0.62 -4.66 -10.40
C THR A 43 0.66 -4.12 -11.01
N ASP A 44 1.73 -4.91 -10.98
CA ASP A 44 3.02 -4.53 -11.57
C ASP A 44 3.56 -3.20 -11.01
N ALA A 45 3.52 -3.04 -9.69
CA ALA A 45 4.10 -1.88 -9.01
C ALA A 45 5.61 -1.86 -9.30
N ASN A 46 6.09 -0.81 -9.94
CA ASN A 46 7.52 -0.64 -10.14
C ASN A 46 8.19 -0.50 -8.75
N ALA A 47 9.42 -0.98 -8.59
CA ALA A 47 10.10 -0.91 -7.29
C ALA A 47 10.29 0.56 -6.83
N SER A 48 10.49 1.48 -7.77
CA SER A 48 10.80 2.87 -7.46
C SER A 48 9.67 3.64 -6.78
N GLU A 49 8.44 3.60 -7.30
CA GLU A 49 7.32 4.47 -6.91
C GLU A 49 5.97 3.90 -7.38
N PHE A 50 4.94 3.99 -6.55
CA PHE A 50 3.58 3.64 -6.93
C PHE A 50 2.57 4.70 -6.49
N SER A 51 1.44 4.76 -7.21
CA SER A 51 0.29 5.58 -6.82
C SER A 51 -1.04 4.96 -7.25
N MET A 52 -2.11 5.26 -6.52
CA MET A 52 -3.46 4.76 -6.79
C MET A 52 -4.52 5.66 -6.15
N TRP A 53 -5.66 5.79 -6.80
CA TRP A 53 -6.85 6.39 -6.18
C TRP A 53 -7.54 5.40 -5.24
N LEU A 54 -7.86 5.86 -4.03
CA LEU A 54 -8.66 5.13 -3.05
C LEU A 54 -9.75 6.04 -2.48
N PRO A 55 -10.96 5.54 -2.23
CA PRO A 55 -11.95 6.26 -1.43
C PRO A 55 -11.40 6.65 -0.05
N ALA A 56 -11.93 7.70 0.56
CA ALA A 56 -11.59 7.99 1.95
C ALA A 56 -11.91 6.80 2.86
N GLY A 57 -11.00 6.50 3.79
CA GLY A 57 -11.12 5.35 4.68
C GLY A 57 -9.79 4.93 5.29
N THR A 58 -9.83 3.87 6.09
CA THR A 58 -8.64 3.27 6.70
C THR A 58 -8.35 1.94 6.00
N TYR A 59 -7.11 1.79 5.55
CA TYR A 59 -6.65 0.66 4.76
C TYR A 59 -5.50 -0.06 5.45
N ALA A 60 -5.43 -1.36 5.21
CA ALA A 60 -4.30 -2.20 5.56
C ALA A 60 -3.62 -2.71 4.30
N VAL A 61 -2.29 -2.73 4.28
CA VAL A 61 -1.55 -3.51 3.28
C VAL A 61 -1.74 -4.99 3.63
N SER A 62 -2.50 -5.68 2.79
CA SER A 62 -3.00 -7.02 3.07
C SER A 62 -2.21 -8.11 2.36
N ALA A 63 -1.59 -7.79 1.23
CA ALA A 63 -0.71 -8.71 0.52
C ALA A 63 0.27 -8.00 -0.40
N ILE A 64 1.47 -8.55 -0.57
CA ILE A 64 2.51 -8.03 -1.48
C ILE A 64 3.26 -9.18 -2.16
N GLY A 65 3.67 -8.99 -3.41
CA GLY A 65 4.64 -9.85 -4.10
C GLY A 65 4.29 -10.11 -5.57
N PRO A 66 5.20 -10.71 -6.34
CA PRO A 66 4.99 -11.01 -7.75
C PRO A 66 3.79 -11.94 -7.93
N SER A 67 2.95 -11.67 -8.94
CA SER A 67 1.72 -12.34 -9.35
C SER A 67 1.03 -13.21 -8.27
N LYS A 68 -0.11 -12.74 -7.76
CA LYS A 68 -0.92 -13.34 -6.66
C LYS A 68 -0.48 -13.01 -5.23
N ALA A 69 0.41 -12.04 -5.04
CA ALA A 69 0.78 -11.48 -3.73
C ALA A 69 1.15 -12.57 -2.69
N TRP A 70 2.34 -13.13 -2.86
CA TRP A 70 2.87 -14.26 -2.09
C TRP A 70 3.00 -14.00 -0.58
N LEU A 71 3.11 -12.75 -0.16
CA LEU A 71 3.17 -12.37 1.24
C LEU A 71 1.81 -11.86 1.69
N GLY A 72 1.33 -12.34 2.84
CA GLY A 72 0.15 -11.82 3.52
C GLY A 72 0.50 -11.39 4.94
N THR A 73 -0.38 -10.59 5.55
CA THR A 73 -0.23 -10.17 6.95
C THR A 73 -0.14 -11.38 7.89
N TYR A 74 0.84 -11.40 8.79
CA TYR A 74 0.97 -12.42 9.84
C TYR A 74 0.45 -11.94 11.20
N SER A 75 0.79 -10.71 11.63
CA SER A 75 0.37 -10.19 12.94
C SER A 75 -0.21 -8.78 12.86
N ARG A 76 0.65 -7.77 12.71
CA ARG A 76 0.27 -6.36 12.70
C ARG A 76 0.46 -5.82 11.28
N PRO A 77 -0.62 -5.63 10.49
CA PRO A 77 -0.50 -5.09 9.14
C PRO A 77 -0.02 -3.64 9.19
N LEU A 78 0.55 -3.17 8.08
CA LEU A 78 0.78 -1.75 7.85
C LEU A 78 -0.58 -1.08 7.59
N THR A 79 -0.99 -0.14 8.43
CA THR A 79 -2.27 0.58 8.33
C THR A 79 -2.07 2.05 8.03
N PHE A 80 -2.90 2.60 7.14
CA PHE A 80 -2.89 4.03 6.78
C PHE A 80 -4.31 4.54 6.57
N SER A 81 -4.48 5.86 6.64
CA SER A 81 -5.75 6.52 6.32
C SER A 81 -5.64 7.29 5.00
N VAL A 82 -6.75 7.34 4.28
CA VAL A 82 -6.91 8.09 3.04
C VAL A 82 -7.96 9.18 3.29
N SER A 83 -7.58 10.42 3.01
CA SER A 83 -8.49 11.57 3.00
C SER A 83 -8.87 11.94 1.57
N ASN A 84 -10.14 12.31 1.37
CA ASN A 84 -10.59 12.82 0.07
C ASN A 84 -9.86 14.12 -0.28
N GLY A 85 -9.47 14.26 -1.54
CA GLY A 85 -8.82 15.47 -2.04
C GLY A 85 -7.37 15.64 -1.60
N ALA A 86 -6.79 14.64 -0.94
CA ALA A 86 -5.43 14.68 -0.42
C ALA A 86 -4.47 13.74 -1.16
N ILE A 87 -3.18 14.06 -1.06
CA ILE A 87 -2.08 13.14 -1.36
C ILE A 87 -1.70 12.45 -0.05
N ASN A 88 -1.87 11.14 0.01
CA ASN A 88 -1.67 10.34 1.20
C ASN A 88 -0.37 9.55 1.02
N TYR A 89 0.72 10.01 1.63
CA TYR A 89 1.99 9.30 1.58
C TYR A 89 1.95 8.13 2.56
N ILE A 90 2.10 6.92 2.03
CA ILE A 90 2.00 5.69 2.83
C ILE A 90 3.35 5.12 3.22
N GLY A 91 4.45 5.80 2.86
CA GLY A 91 5.80 5.40 3.20
C GLY A 91 6.59 4.76 2.07
N ASP A 92 7.90 4.70 2.28
CA ASP A 92 8.79 3.83 1.52
C ASP A 92 8.80 2.47 2.22
N VAL A 93 8.20 1.49 1.56
CA VAL A 93 7.97 0.16 2.10
C VAL A 93 9.23 -0.66 1.91
N SER A 94 9.92 -0.96 3.00
CA SER A 94 11.18 -1.72 2.99
C SER A 94 11.02 -3.09 3.67
N TYR A 95 11.82 -4.06 3.23
CA TYR A 95 11.81 -5.44 3.72
C TYR A 95 13.02 -5.74 4.61
N GLY A 96 12.88 -6.75 5.47
CA GLY A 96 13.99 -7.20 6.33
C GLY A 96 14.37 -6.18 7.40
N CYS A 97 13.48 -5.25 7.73
CA CYS A 97 13.73 -4.22 8.70
C CYS A 97 14.00 -4.80 10.10
N VAL A 98 14.93 -4.17 10.83
CA VAL A 98 15.20 -4.51 12.23
C VAL A 98 14.03 -4.15 13.14
N GLN A 99 13.89 -4.86 14.27
CA GLN A 99 12.76 -4.78 15.20
C GLN A 99 12.46 -3.38 15.80
N GLN A 100 13.30 -2.39 15.57
CA GLN A 100 13.22 -1.07 16.20
C GLN A 100 12.44 -0.03 15.38
N SER A 101 11.87 -0.39 14.22
CA SER A 101 11.04 0.55 13.46
C SER A 101 9.68 0.77 14.16
N PRO A 102 9.24 2.03 14.36
CA PRO A 102 7.95 2.33 14.99
C PRO A 102 6.76 1.72 14.21
N SER A 103 6.89 1.63 12.89
CA SER A 103 5.88 1.10 11.96
C SER A 103 6.27 -0.28 11.43
N LEU A 104 6.80 -1.15 12.29
CA LEU A 104 7.09 -2.54 11.93
C LEU A 104 5.81 -3.35 11.80
N ALA A 105 5.70 -4.06 10.69
CA ALA A 105 4.69 -5.05 10.37
C ALA A 105 5.33 -6.39 10.00
N TRP A 106 4.61 -7.48 10.22
CA TRP A 106 5.12 -8.82 9.92
C TRP A 106 4.28 -9.48 8.84
N TYR A 107 4.99 -9.97 7.82
CA TYR A 107 4.40 -10.66 6.69
C TYR A 107 5.01 -12.05 6.57
N GLY A 108 4.20 -12.96 6.04
CA GLY A 108 4.58 -14.35 5.84
C GLY A 108 4.02 -14.88 4.55
N GLN A 109 4.50 -16.05 4.13
CA GLN A 109 3.98 -16.68 2.92
C GLN A 109 2.49 -16.98 3.08
N ARG A 110 1.72 -16.49 2.13
CA ARG A 110 0.29 -16.70 2.04
C ARG A 110 0.06 -18.07 1.44
N TYR A 111 -0.62 -18.95 2.18
CA TYR A 111 -1.01 -20.26 1.70
C TYR A 111 -2.51 -20.25 1.42
N CYS A 112 -2.87 -20.45 0.14
CA CYS A 112 -4.27 -20.45 -0.27
C CYS A 112 -4.90 -21.84 -0.24
N GLY A 113 -4.14 -22.93 -0.32
CA GLY A 113 -4.71 -24.25 -0.64
C GLY A 113 -5.06 -24.39 -2.12
N ILE A 114 -5.22 -25.62 -2.61
CA ILE A 114 -5.51 -25.89 -4.04
C ILE A 114 -6.98 -25.57 -4.33
N GLY A 115 -7.23 -24.70 -5.32
CA GLY A 115 -8.58 -24.35 -5.78
C GLY A 115 -9.28 -23.25 -4.96
N SER A 116 -8.59 -22.67 -4.00
CA SER A 116 -9.16 -21.66 -3.10
C SER A 116 -9.21 -20.26 -3.71
N VAL A 117 -10.17 -19.47 -3.25
CA VAL A 117 -10.23 -18.03 -3.56
C VAL A 117 -9.27 -17.22 -2.67
N PRO A 118 -8.80 -16.04 -3.11
CA PRO A 118 -7.84 -15.21 -2.37
C PRO A 118 -8.17 -14.92 -0.90
N GLU A 119 -9.44 -14.93 -0.53
CA GLU A 119 -9.94 -14.64 0.82
C GLU A 119 -9.78 -15.81 1.80
N GLN A 120 -9.57 -17.03 1.29
CA GLN A 120 -9.38 -18.24 2.10
C GLN A 120 -7.91 -18.49 2.45
N CYS A 121 -7.02 -17.62 2.01
CA CYS A 121 -5.60 -17.80 2.24
C CYS A 121 -5.21 -17.42 3.66
N THR A 122 -4.37 -18.25 4.27
CA THR A 122 -3.84 -18.03 5.63
C THR A 122 -2.35 -17.75 5.60
N THR A 123 -1.88 -16.95 6.56
CA THR A 123 -0.45 -16.75 6.80
C THR A 123 -0.10 -17.33 8.18
N ALA A 124 0.61 -18.46 8.20
CA ALA A 124 0.83 -19.21 9.43
C ALA A 124 2.10 -18.83 10.20
N HIS A 125 3.11 -18.25 9.53
CA HIS A 125 4.40 -17.91 10.13
C HIS A 125 4.98 -16.64 9.50
N PRO A 126 5.69 -15.79 10.27
CA PRO A 126 6.37 -14.63 9.70
C PRO A 126 7.57 -15.11 8.89
N LEU A 127 7.74 -14.54 7.70
CA LEU A 127 8.94 -14.76 6.86
C LEU A 127 9.80 -13.51 6.78
N THR A 128 9.17 -12.34 6.78
CA THR A 128 9.86 -11.07 6.65
C THR A 128 9.16 -10.00 7.46
N SER A 129 9.95 -9.12 8.06
CA SER A 129 9.47 -7.86 8.58
C SER A 129 9.39 -6.85 7.45
N MET A 130 8.36 -6.03 7.49
CA MET A 130 8.22 -4.87 6.63
C MET A 130 8.10 -3.64 7.50
N CYS A 131 8.73 -2.56 7.08
CA CYS A 131 8.61 -1.29 7.77
C CYS A 131 8.37 -0.17 6.78
N VAL A 132 7.80 0.91 7.30
CA VAL A 132 7.72 2.18 6.60
C VAL A 132 8.91 3.02 6.99
N ILE A 133 9.66 3.44 5.98
CA ILE A 133 10.66 4.50 6.07
C ILE A 133 9.97 5.80 5.67
N ASP A 134 10.11 6.83 6.50
CA ASP A 134 9.54 8.14 6.20
C ASP A 134 10.51 8.94 5.33
N ASN A 135 10.16 9.09 4.06
CA ASN A 135 10.82 9.99 3.12
C ASN A 135 9.79 10.93 2.44
N GLN A 136 8.75 11.30 3.19
CA GLN A 136 7.55 11.96 2.65
C GLN A 136 7.84 13.15 1.75
N GLN A 137 8.75 14.05 2.17
CA GLN A 137 9.03 15.28 1.42
C GLN A 137 9.57 14.98 0.02
N GLN A 138 10.51 14.04 -0.10
CA GLN A 138 11.11 13.68 -1.38
C GLN A 138 10.08 12.99 -2.28
N SER A 139 9.38 11.99 -1.76
CA SER A 139 8.45 11.16 -2.55
C SER A 139 7.23 11.95 -3.03
N VAL A 140 6.67 12.85 -2.20
CA VAL A 140 5.54 13.71 -2.60
C VAL A 140 5.98 14.77 -3.60
N SER A 141 7.18 15.33 -3.47
CA SER A 141 7.72 16.30 -4.44
C SER A 141 7.90 15.65 -5.81
N ALA A 142 8.57 14.49 -5.87
CA ALA A 142 8.78 13.75 -7.11
C ALA A 142 7.45 13.38 -7.79
N PHE A 143 6.44 12.96 -6.99
CA PHE A 143 5.11 12.71 -7.50
C PHE A 143 4.46 13.96 -8.12
N LYS A 144 4.50 15.11 -7.43
CA LYS A 144 3.93 16.37 -7.95
C LYS A 144 4.64 16.87 -9.21
N ASP A 145 5.96 16.69 -9.30
CA ASP A 145 6.74 17.05 -10.48
C ASP A 145 6.32 16.21 -11.71
N ASN A 146 6.05 14.91 -11.49
CA ASN A 146 5.57 14.00 -12.52
C ASN A 146 4.08 14.20 -12.87
N PHE A 147 3.28 14.75 -11.95
CA PHE A 147 1.83 14.94 -12.09
C PHE A 147 1.40 16.35 -11.68
N SER A 148 1.69 17.32 -12.55
CA SER A 148 1.49 18.75 -12.30
C SER A 148 0.06 19.15 -11.94
N GLN A 149 -0.96 18.36 -12.30
CA GLN A 149 -2.34 18.59 -11.88
C GLN A 149 -2.56 18.52 -10.36
N PHE A 150 -1.60 17.99 -9.60
CA PHE A 150 -1.63 17.92 -8.15
C PHE A 150 -0.72 18.95 -7.46
N SER A 151 -0.11 19.89 -8.19
CA SER A 151 0.83 20.89 -7.64
C SER A 151 0.24 21.63 -6.44
N ASP A 152 -1.00 22.08 -6.59
CA ASP A 152 -1.71 22.95 -5.64
C ASP A 152 -2.47 22.15 -4.56
N THR A 153 -2.41 20.81 -4.60
CA THR A 153 -3.09 19.97 -3.60
C THR A 153 -2.40 20.14 -2.25
N PRO A 154 -3.10 20.69 -1.23
CA PRO A 154 -2.46 21.27 -0.05
C PRO A 154 -2.02 20.25 1.01
N GLU A 155 -2.54 19.02 1.01
CA GLU A 155 -2.42 18.16 2.20
C GLU A 155 -1.36 17.06 2.07
N MET A 156 -0.29 17.28 2.84
CA MET A 156 0.54 16.27 3.48
C MET A 156 -0.24 15.71 4.68
N SER A 157 -0.71 14.47 4.61
CA SER A 157 -1.02 13.70 5.83
C SER A 157 0.13 12.72 6.05
N ALA A 158 0.94 13.00 7.06
CA ALA A 158 2.06 12.16 7.46
C ALA A 158 1.61 11.04 8.40
N LEU A 159 2.15 9.87 8.09
CA LEU A 159 2.33 8.69 8.91
C LEU A 159 1.06 8.00 9.45
N MET A 160 0.83 6.86 8.82
CA MET A 160 0.45 5.60 9.47
C MET A 160 0.62 5.60 10.99
N ASN A 161 -0.48 5.34 11.70
CA ASN A 161 -0.47 4.92 13.11
C ASN A 161 -0.32 3.40 13.21
#